data_AF-A0A8S2WX46-F1
#
_entry.id   AF-A0A8S2WX46-F1
#
_cell.length_a   1.000
_cell.length_b   1.000
_cell.length_c   1.000
_cell.angle_alpha   90.00
_cell.angle_beta   90.00
_cell.angle_gamma   90.00
#
_symmetry.space_group_name_H-M   'P 1'
#
loop_
_entity.id
_entity.type
_entity.pdbx_description
1 polymer ?
#
loop_
_entity_poly.entity_id
_entity_poly.type
_entity_poly.pdbx_seq_one_letter_code
_entity_poly.pdbx_strand_id
1 'polypeptide(L)' 'SEQNIRDLFNRARSVTPCIILFDEFEALVPRRGRDSAGVTDRVVNQLLTELDGVESLG' A
#
# COMPACT_ATOMS: atom_id res chain seq x y z
N SER A 1 -4.88 -2.05 8.33
CA SER A 1 -6.03 -2.65 7.63
C SER A 1 -6.12 -2.13 6.21
N GLU A 2 -6.63 -2.92 5.27
CA GLU A 2 -6.77 -2.58 3.82
C GLU A 2 -7.44 -1.21 3.59
N GLN A 3 -8.48 -0.90 4.37
CA GLN A 3 -9.20 0.38 4.30
C GLN A 3 -8.27 1.59 4.50
N ASN A 4 -7.33 1.51 5.46
CA ASN A 4 -6.42 2.62 5.74
C ASN A 4 -5.50 2.91 4.54
N ILE A 5 -5.11 1.87 3.78
CA ILE A 5 -4.29 2.04 2.57
C ILE A 5 -5.11 2.77 1.51
N ARG A 6 -6.35 2.32 1.27
CA ARG A 6 -7.25 2.97 0.31
C ARG A 6 -7.47 4.45 0.63
N ASP A 7 -7.73 4.76 1.90
CA ASP A 7 -7.98 6.14 2.34
C ASP A 7 -6.73 7.02 2.23
N LEU A 8 -5.54 6.46 2.54
CA LEU A 8 -4.26 7.15 2.36
C LEU A 8 -4.04 7.56 0.89
N PHE A 9 -4.19 6.62 -0.05
CA PHE A 9 -3.98 6.89 -1.47
C PHE A 9 -5.06 7.80 -2.06
N ASN A 10 -6.32 7.68 -1.63
CA ASN A 10 -7.37 8.60 -2.03
C ASN A 10 -7.07 10.04 -1.59
N ARG A 11 -6.59 10.22 -0.36
CA ARG A 11 -6.16 11.53 0.12
C ARG A 11 -4.98 12.06 -0.68
N ALA A 12 -3.96 11.24 -0.94
CA ALA A 12 -2.80 11.63 -1.76
C ALA A 12 -3.20 12.08 -3.18
N ARG A 13 -4.13 11.37 -3.83
CA ARG A 13 -4.68 11.74 -5.15
C ARG A 13 -5.39 13.09 -5.14
N SER A 14 -6.11 13.42 -4.07
CA SER A 14 -6.80 14.71 -3.93
C SER A 14 -5.87 15.91 -3.75
N VAL A 15 -4.59 15.66 -3.42
CA VAL A 15 -3.58 16.71 -3.13
C VAL A 15 -2.37 16.62 -4.08
N THR A 16 -2.57 16.14 -5.30
CA THR A 16 -1.51 16.13 -6.32
C THR A 16 -1.05 17.57 -6.65
N PRO A 17 0.27 17.82 -6.75
CA PRO A 17 1.39 16.87 -6.64
C PRO A 17 1.74 16.51 -5.18
N CYS A 18 1.93 15.21 -4.89
CA CYS A 18 2.18 14.68 -3.54
C CYS A 18 3.28 13.60 -3.57
N ILE A 19 4.02 13.48 -2.46
CA ILE A 19 5.03 12.41 -2.25
C ILE A 19 4.62 11.64 -0.99
N ILE A 20 4.53 10.31 -1.11
CA ILE A 20 4.29 9.41 0.03
C ILE A 20 5.63 8.75 0.40
N LEU A 21 6.05 8.90 1.67
CA LEU A 21 7.25 8.26 2.20
C LEU A 21 6.85 7.04 3.03
N PHE A 22 7.42 5.88 2.71
CA PHE A 22 7.29 4.67 3.51
C PHE A 22 8.57 4.47 4.31
N ASP A 23 8.49 4.61 5.62
CA ASP A 23 9.54 4.18 6.55
C ASP A 23 9.22 2.76 7.02
N GLU A 24 10.27 1.95 7.28
CA GLU A 24 10.13 0.54 7.70
C GLU A 24 9.20 -0.29 6.80
N PHE A 25 9.40 -0.23 5.46
CA PHE A 25 8.56 -0.95 4.49
C PHE A 25 8.46 -2.47 4.76
N GLU A 26 9.49 -3.04 5.38
CA GLU A 26 9.53 -4.44 5.82
C GLU A 26 8.50 -4.79 6.91
N ALA A 27 8.04 -3.82 7.70
CA ALA A 27 6.95 -4.00 8.66
C ALA A 27 5.58 -4.11 7.98
N LEU A 28 5.43 -3.50 6.79
CA LEU A 28 4.22 -3.59 5.98
C LEU A 28 4.19 -4.84 5.09
N VAL A 29 5.37 -5.31 4.65
CA VAL A 29 5.52 -6.46 3.75
C VAL A 29 6.38 -7.54 4.41
N PRO A 30 5.79 -8.46 5.20
CA PRO A 30 6.54 -9.59 5.73
C PRO A 30 7.04 -10.45 4.55
N ARG A 31 8.25 -10.99 4.69
CA ARG A 31 8.82 -11.92 3.69
C ARG A 31 7.86 -13.08 3.44
N ARG A 32 7.32 -13.16 2.21
CA ARG A 32 6.48 -14.28 1.77
C ARG A 32 7.23 -15.59 2.02
N GLY A 33 6.68 -16.48 2.87
CA GLY A 33 7.18 -17.86 3.02
C GLY A 33 7.49 -18.36 4.43
N ARG A 34 7.38 -17.57 5.51
CA ARG A 34 7.49 -18.07 6.89
C ARG A 34 6.40 -17.47 7.80
N ASP A 35 5.34 -18.26 8.03
CA ASP A 35 4.46 -18.21 9.22
C ASP A 35 3.54 -17.00 9.49
N SER A 36 2.88 -16.39 8.50
CA SER A 36 1.79 -15.42 8.77
C SER A 36 0.71 -15.39 7.68
N ALA A 37 -0.01 -16.51 7.51
CA ALA A 37 -1.01 -16.66 6.45
C ALA A 37 -2.28 -15.82 6.73
N GLY A 38 -2.53 -14.82 5.88
CA GLY A 38 -3.90 -14.39 5.54
C GLY A 38 -4.26 -12.92 5.80
N VAL A 39 -3.78 -12.28 6.87
CA VAL A 39 -4.12 -10.86 7.14
C VAL A 39 -3.14 -9.93 6.46
N THR A 40 -1.84 -10.22 6.56
CA THR A 40 -0.82 -9.34 5.99
C THR A 40 -0.78 -9.39 4.47
N ASP A 41 -1.04 -10.55 3.87
CA ASP A 41 -1.11 -10.71 2.41
C ASP A 41 -2.17 -9.80 1.76
N ARG A 42 -3.32 -9.60 2.41
CA ARG A 42 -4.38 -8.75 1.87
C ARG A 42 -4.02 -7.27 1.91
N VAL A 43 -3.38 -6.83 3.00
CA VAL A 43 -2.85 -5.46 3.13
C VAL A 43 -1.78 -5.20 2.06
N VAL A 44 -0.88 -6.16 1.84
CA VAL A 44 0.15 -6.09 0.78
C VAL A 44 -0.48 -6.02 -0.61
N ASN A 45 -1.47 -6.87 -0.90
CA ASN A 45 -2.16 -6.85 -2.19
C ASN A 45 -2.89 -5.53 -2.44
N GLN A 46 -3.53 -4.94 -1.42
CA GLN A 46 -4.14 -3.61 -1.54
C GLN A 46 -3.08 -2.55 -1.80
N LEU A 47 -1.93 -2.60 -1.12
CA LEU A 47 -0.83 -1.65 -1.36
C LEU A 47 -0.34 -1.71 -2.81
N LEU A 48 -0.11 -2.91 -3.33
CA LEU A 48 0.30 -3.12 -4.73
C LEU A 48 -0.74 -2.59 -5.72
N THR A 49 -2.02 -2.88 -5.46
CA THR A 49 -3.14 -2.39 -6.28
C THR A 49 -3.19 -0.85 -6.34
N GLU A 50 -2.94 -0.17 -5.21
CA GLU A 50 -2.91 1.29 -5.20
C GLU A 50 -1.70 1.85 -5.94
N LEU A 51 -0.51 1.22 -5.81
CA LEU A 51 0.70 1.62 -6.52
C LEU A 51 0.55 1.49 -8.05
N ASP A 52 -0.02 0.37 -8.54
CA ASP A 52 -0.31 0.18 -9.97
C ASP A 52 -1.28 1.27 -10.49
N GLY A 53 -2.27 1.64 -9.68
CA GLY A 53 -3.21 2.71 -10.01
C GLY A 53 -2.60 4.12 -10.01
N VAL A 54 -1.47 4.33 -9.34
CA VAL A 54 -0.73 5.61 -9.37
C VAL A 54 0.11 5.74 -10.65
N GLU A 55 0.67 4.66 -11.19
CA GLU A 55 1.41 4.69 -12.47
C GLU A 55 0.53 5.09 -13.66
N SER A 56 -0.76 4.73 -13.64
CA SER A 56 -1.71 5.11 -14.69
C SER A 56 -2.09 6.61 -14.69
N LEU A 57 -1.64 7.40 -13.70
CA LEU A 57 -1.86 8.85 -13.64
C LEU A 57 -0.80 9.65 -14.41
N GLY A 58 0.08 8.98 -15.16
CA GLY A 58 1.08 9.57 -16.07
C GLY A 58 0.65 9.60 -17.53
#